data_AF-A0A1S4EQJ4-F1
#
_entry.id   AF-A0A1S4EQJ4-F1
#
_cell.length_a   1.000
_cell.length_b   1.000
_cell.length_c   1.000
_cell.angle_alpha   90.00
_cell.angle_beta   90.00
_cell.angle_gamma   90.00
#
_symmetry.space_group_name_H-M   'P 1'
#
loop_
_entity.id
_entity.type
_entity.pdbx_description
1 polymer ?
#
loop_
_entity_poly.entity_id
_entity_poly.type
_entity_poly.pdbx_seq_one_letter_code
_entity_poly.pdbx_strand_id
1 'polypeptide(L)'
;MELLQVALFMIISYRTQVVYSARDRGFDDFLRYSPFPSSSFYSHFLQPDDVDNGRYDQPNFVSTNLCTRSCEVNSPKTCYWKFTLEAYSTLNKACGNCTSKGVCTTPNAPQCVMGDGYERSILVVNRRMAGPSIQVCKGDTIVVDLHNKMPGRSTTIHWHGLTQRLTPHMDGVPMVTQCPILEGNVFRYKFLADAAGTYFWHSHDGFQKMDGIIGNLIIRQPRTSDPNSRYYEYDNPSHVVLVTDWYHNTTSDERWPGLRLHDVGQLPDTFLINGKGSYP
;
A
#
# COMPACT_ATOMS: atom_id res chain seq x y z
N MET A 1 -16.89 27.04 28.92
CA MET A 1 -16.06 26.20 29.79
C MET A 1 -14.88 25.74 28.95
N GLU A 2 -13.76 26.44 29.15
CA GLU A 2 -12.50 26.39 28.38
C GLU A 2 -11.79 25.01 28.51
N LEU A 3 -10.90 24.61 27.58
CA LEU A 3 -9.47 24.98 27.58
C LEU A 3 -8.78 24.84 26.20
N LEU A 4 -8.22 25.97 25.74
CA LEU A 4 -6.88 26.25 25.17
C LEU A 4 -6.24 25.43 23.99
N GLN A 5 -6.13 26.09 22.83
CA GLN A 5 -4.92 26.57 22.10
C GLN A 5 -3.54 26.37 22.85
N VAL A 6 -2.36 26.05 22.29
CA VAL A 6 -1.56 26.57 21.15
C VAL A 6 -0.35 25.63 20.94
N ALA A 7 0.11 25.43 19.69
CA ALA A 7 1.55 25.37 19.38
C ALA A 7 1.80 25.95 17.98
N LEU A 8 2.01 27.26 17.94
CA LEU A 8 2.55 28.01 16.83
C LEU A 8 4.07 28.08 17.02
N PHE A 9 4.86 27.66 16.03
CA PHE A 9 6.24 28.13 15.88
C PHE A 9 6.37 28.85 14.54
N MET A 10 6.52 30.17 14.66
CA MET A 10 6.93 31.10 13.62
C MET A 10 8.45 30.97 13.45
N ILE A 11 8.94 30.69 12.24
CA ILE A 11 10.30 31.09 11.83
C ILE A 11 10.23 31.69 10.42
N ILE A 12 10.20 33.02 10.41
CA ILE A 12 10.88 33.96 9.51
C ILE A 12 10.74 33.72 8.00
N SER A 13 9.90 34.57 7.40
CA SER A 13 9.98 34.98 6.00
C SER A 13 11.37 35.57 5.71
N TYR A 14 12.23 34.79 5.07
CA TYR A 14 13.23 35.34 4.16
C TYR A 14 12.68 35.20 2.76
N ARG A 15 12.49 36.33 2.07
CA ARG A 15 12.40 36.38 0.62
C ARG A 15 13.66 35.72 0.04
N THR A 16 13.59 34.43 -0.26
CA THR A 16 14.35 33.86 -1.36
C THR A 16 13.39 33.77 -2.52
N GLN A 17 13.50 34.76 -3.42
CA GLN A 17 13.04 34.58 -4.78
C GLN A 17 13.73 33.32 -5.30
N VAL A 18 12.99 32.21 -5.41
CA VAL A 18 13.41 31.11 -6.27
C VAL A 18 13.19 31.61 -7.69
N VAL A 19 14.21 32.32 -8.19
CA VAL A 19 14.34 32.63 -9.60
C VAL A 19 14.55 31.28 -10.29
N TYR A 20 13.55 30.81 -11.03
CA TYR A 20 13.78 29.78 -12.04
C TYR A 20 14.65 30.39 -13.13
N SER A 21 15.97 30.30 -12.96
CA SER A 21 16.91 30.45 -14.07
C SER A 21 16.78 29.20 -14.92
N ALA A 22 15.88 29.24 -15.89
CA ALA A 22 15.79 28.27 -16.98
C ALA A 22 17.01 28.43 -17.89
N ARG A 23 18.18 27.98 -17.43
CA ARG A 23 19.40 27.80 -18.22
C ARG A 23 20.39 26.99 -17.40
N ASP A 24 20.12 25.70 -17.26
CA ASP A 24 21.19 24.74 -17.10
C ASP A 24 20.88 23.49 -17.94
N ARG A 25 21.88 23.18 -18.77
CA ARG A 25 21.91 22.07 -19.71
C ARG A 25 21.94 20.77 -18.90
N GLY A 26 20.77 20.19 -18.66
CA GLY A 26 20.64 18.93 -17.90
C GLY A 26 19.21 18.39 -17.77
N PHE A 27 18.18 19.18 -18.10
CA PHE A 27 16.79 18.73 -18.04
C PHE A 27 16.39 17.79 -19.20
N ASP A 28 17.17 17.77 -20.29
CA ASP A 28 16.91 16.92 -21.47
C ASP A 28 17.31 15.44 -21.28
N ASP A 29 18.02 15.10 -20.21
CA ASP A 29 18.34 13.69 -19.88
C ASP A 29 17.29 13.01 -19.00
N PHE A 30 16.36 13.77 -18.40
CA PHE A 30 15.28 13.20 -17.57
C PHE A 30 14.13 12.62 -18.41
N LEU A 31 13.97 13.07 -19.66
CA LEU A 31 12.95 12.58 -20.60
C LEU A 31 13.49 11.48 -21.54
N ARG A 32 14.76 11.07 -21.40
CA ARG A 32 15.40 10.02 -22.22
C ARG A 32 15.55 8.67 -21.51
N TYR A 33 14.79 8.40 -20.46
CA TYR A 33 14.65 7.03 -19.97
C TYR A 33 13.51 6.34 -20.74
N SER A 34 13.89 5.69 -21.86
CA SER A 34 13.04 4.72 -22.57
C SER A 34 12.46 3.68 -21.59
N PRO A 35 11.22 3.21 -21.77
CA PRO A 35 10.39 2.69 -20.69
C PRO A 35 10.79 1.24 -20.41
N PHE A 36 11.11 0.95 -19.14
CA PHE A 36 11.28 -0.39 -18.58
C PHE A 36 12.32 -1.28 -19.29
N PRO A 37 13.44 -1.65 -18.64
CA PRO A 37 14.31 -2.69 -19.17
C PRO A 37 13.50 -3.97 -19.40
N SER A 38 13.86 -4.73 -20.44
CA SER A 38 13.13 -5.92 -20.91
C SER A 38 12.61 -6.81 -19.77
N SER A 39 11.37 -7.28 -19.92
CA SER A 39 10.62 -8.05 -18.93
C SER A 39 11.29 -9.35 -18.45
N SER A 40 12.34 -9.81 -19.13
CA SER A 40 12.99 -11.10 -18.84
C SER A 40 13.99 -11.05 -17.69
N PHE A 41 14.60 -9.90 -17.37
CA PHE A 41 15.62 -9.83 -16.30
C PHE A 41 15.01 -9.63 -14.91
N TYR A 42 13.93 -8.85 -14.81
CA TYR A 42 13.27 -8.55 -13.53
C TYR A 42 12.21 -9.57 -13.10
N SER A 43 11.74 -10.44 -14.01
CA SER A 43 10.76 -11.49 -13.68
C SER A 43 11.25 -12.42 -12.58
N HIS A 44 12.56 -12.68 -12.51
CA HIS A 44 13.17 -13.51 -11.46
C HIS A 44 13.12 -12.88 -10.06
N PHE A 45 13.01 -11.55 -9.98
CA PHE A 45 12.94 -10.80 -8.72
C PHE A 45 11.51 -10.38 -8.38
N LEU A 46 10.54 -10.66 -9.25
CA LEU A 46 9.14 -10.34 -9.03
C LEU A 46 8.61 -11.17 -7.87
N GLN A 47 8.14 -10.47 -6.85
CA GLN A 47 7.57 -11.07 -5.68
C GLN A 47 6.12 -11.47 -5.94
N PRO A 48 5.69 -12.66 -5.49
CA PRO A 48 4.32 -13.10 -5.60
C PRO A 48 3.44 -12.40 -4.56
N ASP A 49 2.17 -12.19 -4.93
CA ASP A 49 1.16 -11.65 -4.03
C ASP A 49 0.48 -12.83 -3.29
N ASP A 50 1.18 -13.61 -2.49
CA ASP A 50 0.55 -14.74 -1.78
C ASP A 50 1.13 -14.97 -0.39
N VAL A 51 1.80 -13.97 0.17
CA VAL A 51 2.46 -14.03 1.49
C VAL A 51 1.50 -14.46 2.61
N ASP A 52 0.22 -14.14 2.46
CA ASP A 52 -0.88 -14.42 3.38
C ASP A 52 -1.36 -15.88 3.37
N ASN A 53 -0.91 -16.73 2.44
CA ASN A 53 -1.36 -18.13 2.34
C ASN A 53 -0.65 -19.12 3.29
N GLY A 54 0.30 -18.66 4.10
CA GLY A 54 1.07 -19.48 5.05
C GLY A 54 2.19 -20.33 4.42
N ARG A 55 2.37 -20.32 3.10
CA ARG A 55 3.44 -21.06 2.40
C ARG A 55 4.84 -20.64 2.84
N TYR A 56 4.98 -19.40 3.30
CA TYR A 56 6.25 -18.79 3.68
C TYR A 56 6.62 -19.01 5.15
N ASP A 57 5.75 -19.65 5.92
CA ASP A 57 5.96 -19.92 7.34
C ASP A 57 7.00 -21.03 7.56
N GLN A 58 7.24 -21.85 6.53
CA GLN A 58 8.27 -22.89 6.54
C GLN A 58 9.41 -22.56 5.57
N PRO A 59 10.56 -22.06 6.07
CA PRO A 59 11.65 -21.57 5.23
C PRO A 59 12.26 -22.62 4.30
N ASN A 60 12.09 -23.91 4.58
CA ASN A 60 12.65 -25.01 3.79
C ASN A 60 12.06 -25.14 2.37
N PHE A 61 10.92 -24.50 2.09
CA PHE A 61 10.21 -24.62 0.81
C PHE A 61 10.18 -23.31 0.00
N VAL A 62 10.93 -22.29 0.44
CA VAL A 62 10.90 -20.95 -0.16
C VAL A 62 12.10 -20.78 -1.11
N SER A 63 11.81 -20.37 -2.34
CA SER A 63 12.85 -20.08 -3.35
C SER A 63 13.81 -18.98 -2.86
N THR A 64 15.11 -19.13 -3.15
CA THR A 64 16.17 -18.19 -2.73
C THR A 64 16.05 -16.77 -3.31
N ASN A 65 15.23 -16.59 -4.35
CA ASN A 65 15.00 -15.31 -5.01
C ASN A 65 13.89 -14.48 -4.36
N LEU A 66 13.17 -15.06 -3.41
CA LEU A 66 12.08 -14.39 -2.71
C LEU A 66 12.61 -13.52 -1.58
N CYS A 67 11.93 -12.40 -1.39
CA CYS A 67 12.26 -11.43 -0.37
C CYS A 67 11.57 -11.71 0.95
N THR A 68 10.40 -12.34 0.91
CA THR A 68 9.76 -12.95 2.08
C THR A 68 10.60 -14.17 2.50
N ARG A 69 11.49 -13.96 3.49
CA ARG A 69 12.45 -14.95 3.95
C ARG A 69 12.85 -14.69 5.41
N SER A 70 13.51 -15.66 6.02
CA SER A 70 14.23 -15.44 7.29
C SER A 70 15.38 -14.46 7.08
N CYS A 71 15.46 -13.43 7.93
CA CYS A 71 16.48 -12.40 7.78
C CYS A 71 17.82 -12.82 8.41
N GLU A 72 18.88 -12.61 7.65
CA GLU A 72 20.26 -12.83 8.08
C GLU A 72 21.02 -11.50 8.10
N VAL A 73 22.12 -11.46 8.84
CA VAL A 73 22.96 -10.26 8.91
C VAL A 73 23.69 -10.08 7.57
N ASN A 74 23.72 -8.86 7.04
CA ASN A 74 24.42 -8.49 5.81
C ASN A 74 24.00 -9.24 4.54
N SER A 75 22.71 -9.60 4.41
CA SER A 75 22.15 -10.26 3.21
C SER A 75 21.10 -9.42 2.47
N PRO A 76 21.41 -8.16 2.08
CA PRO A 76 20.45 -7.29 1.42
C PRO A 76 20.07 -7.83 0.02
N LYS A 77 18.80 -7.71 -0.35
CA LYS A 77 18.26 -8.01 -1.67
C LYS A 77 17.56 -6.78 -2.25
N THR A 78 17.42 -6.77 -3.58
CA THR A 78 16.47 -5.87 -4.25
C THR A 78 15.20 -6.67 -4.55
N CYS A 79 14.07 -6.16 -4.08
CA CYS A 79 12.79 -6.84 -4.06
C CYS A 79 11.83 -6.06 -4.95
N TYR A 80 11.23 -6.75 -5.92
CA TYR A 80 10.43 -6.10 -6.96
C TYR A 80 8.97 -6.51 -6.88
N TRP A 81 8.06 -5.54 -6.83
CA TRP A 81 6.63 -5.74 -6.95
C TRP A 81 6.09 -4.98 -8.16
N LYS A 82 5.02 -5.53 -8.73
CA LYS A 82 4.22 -4.86 -9.75
C LYS A 82 2.81 -4.67 -9.21
N PHE A 83 2.43 -3.43 -8.98
CA PHE A 83 1.10 -3.07 -8.52
C PHE A 83 0.28 -2.56 -9.70
N THR A 84 -0.92 -3.09 -9.88
CA THR A 84 -1.90 -2.63 -10.86
C THR A 84 -3.14 -2.17 -10.11
N LEU A 85 -3.43 -0.87 -10.16
CA LEU A 85 -4.63 -0.31 -9.53
C LEU A 85 -5.80 -0.37 -10.49
N GLU A 86 -6.93 -0.90 -10.03
CA GLU A 86 -8.15 -1.05 -10.82
C GLU A 86 -9.36 -0.65 -9.97
N ALA A 87 -10.38 -0.08 -10.63
CA ALA A 87 -11.72 -0.01 -10.06
C ALA A 87 -12.33 -1.41 -10.06
N TYR A 88 -12.97 -1.79 -8.97
CA TYR A 88 -13.46 -3.14 -8.75
C TYR A 88 -14.75 -3.13 -7.91
N SER A 89 -15.30 -4.31 -7.61
CA SER A 89 -16.44 -4.46 -6.72
C SER A 89 -16.23 -5.59 -5.72
N THR A 90 -16.84 -5.46 -4.55
CA THR A 90 -17.08 -6.62 -3.69
C THR A 90 -18.11 -7.54 -4.36
N LEU A 91 -18.15 -8.82 -3.93
CA LEU A 91 -19.06 -9.84 -4.48
C LEU A 91 -19.00 -9.96 -6.00
N ASN A 92 -17.83 -9.67 -6.57
CA ASN A 92 -17.62 -9.67 -8.00
C ASN A 92 -17.75 -11.07 -8.61
N LYS A 93 -17.73 -11.14 -9.94
CA LYS A 93 -17.87 -12.38 -10.72
C LYS A 93 -16.89 -13.50 -10.30
N ALA A 94 -15.70 -13.20 -9.79
CA ALA A 94 -14.75 -14.21 -9.33
C ALA A 94 -15.25 -14.97 -8.09
N CYS A 95 -16.18 -14.39 -7.32
CA CYS A 95 -16.85 -15.05 -6.19
C CYS A 95 -17.94 -16.06 -6.61
N GLY A 96 -18.26 -16.12 -7.91
CA GLY A 96 -19.33 -16.94 -8.46
C GLY A 96 -20.70 -16.30 -8.23
N ASN A 97 -21.74 -17.11 -7.98
CA ASN A 97 -23.08 -16.59 -7.72
C ASN A 97 -23.22 -16.23 -6.25
N CYS A 98 -23.49 -14.96 -5.98
CA CYS A 98 -23.73 -14.44 -4.64
C CYS A 98 -25.22 -14.20 -4.42
N THR A 99 -25.71 -14.58 -3.24
CA THR A 99 -27.06 -14.25 -2.79
C THR A 99 -27.12 -12.82 -2.27
N SER A 100 -28.33 -12.28 -2.10
CA SER A 100 -28.55 -10.95 -1.49
C SER A 100 -28.08 -10.84 -0.03
N LYS A 101 -27.73 -11.97 0.61
CA LYS A 101 -27.17 -12.04 1.97
C LYS A 101 -25.65 -12.18 1.99
N GLY A 102 -24.96 -11.91 0.87
CA GLY A 102 -23.50 -11.99 0.80
C GLY A 102 -22.91 -13.40 0.79
N VAL A 103 -23.75 -14.45 0.66
CA VAL A 103 -23.28 -15.84 0.55
C VAL A 103 -22.99 -16.16 -0.91
N CYS A 104 -21.73 -16.47 -1.22
CA CYS A 104 -21.25 -16.77 -2.57
C CYS A 104 -20.86 -18.24 -2.74
N THR A 105 -20.91 -18.76 -3.97
CA THR A 105 -20.52 -20.14 -4.27
C THR A 105 -19.03 -20.42 -4.11
N THR A 106 -18.17 -19.44 -4.40
CA THR A 106 -16.70 -19.61 -4.35
C THR A 106 -16.02 -18.43 -3.64
N PRO A 107 -16.24 -18.25 -2.32
CA PRO A 107 -15.80 -17.07 -1.57
C PRO A 107 -14.28 -16.96 -1.37
N ASN A 108 -13.54 -18.06 -1.61
CA ASN A 108 -12.08 -18.10 -1.51
C ASN A 108 -11.40 -18.26 -2.88
N ALA A 109 -12.13 -18.06 -3.98
CA ALA A 109 -11.54 -18.10 -5.31
C ALA A 109 -10.51 -16.96 -5.50
N PRO A 110 -9.45 -17.16 -6.31
CA PRO A 110 -8.53 -16.09 -6.65
C PRO A 110 -9.28 -14.87 -7.20
N GLN A 111 -8.91 -13.67 -6.75
CA GLN A 111 -9.53 -12.39 -7.13
C GLN A 111 -10.98 -12.18 -6.63
N CYS A 112 -11.58 -13.15 -5.91
CA CYS A 112 -12.82 -12.89 -5.20
C CYS A 112 -12.55 -11.94 -4.02
N VAL A 113 -13.26 -10.81 -3.99
CA VAL A 113 -13.20 -9.84 -2.89
C VAL A 113 -14.56 -9.81 -2.22
N MET A 114 -14.62 -10.34 -0.99
CA MET A 114 -15.87 -10.45 -0.24
C MET A 114 -16.18 -9.19 0.56
N GLY A 115 -15.17 -8.51 1.11
CA GLY A 115 -15.38 -7.47 2.13
C GLY A 115 -16.13 -8.08 3.33
N ASP A 116 -17.27 -7.50 3.66
CA ASP A 116 -18.17 -7.98 4.72
C ASP A 116 -19.44 -8.69 4.21
N GLY A 117 -19.52 -8.98 2.91
CA GLY A 117 -20.71 -9.57 2.30
C GLY A 117 -21.69 -8.55 1.71
N TYR A 118 -21.36 -7.26 1.73
CA TYR A 118 -22.15 -6.20 1.08
C TYR A 118 -21.57 -5.81 -0.28
N GLU A 119 -22.41 -5.67 -1.31
CA GLU A 119 -22.00 -5.25 -2.65
C GLU A 119 -21.75 -3.74 -2.71
N ARG A 120 -20.50 -3.35 -3.01
CA ARG A 120 -20.13 -1.94 -3.27
C ARG A 120 -18.95 -1.81 -4.22
N SER A 121 -18.82 -0.63 -4.81
CA SER A 121 -17.64 -0.25 -5.59
C SER A 121 -16.44 -0.02 -4.67
N ILE A 122 -15.28 -0.46 -5.11
CA ILE A 122 -14.02 -0.44 -4.38
C ILE A 122 -12.86 -0.15 -5.32
N LEU A 123 -11.70 0.15 -4.75
CA LEU A 123 -10.43 0.28 -5.46
C LEU A 123 -9.45 -0.74 -4.91
N VAL A 124 -8.74 -1.44 -5.80
CA VAL A 124 -7.88 -2.56 -5.41
C VAL A 124 -6.53 -2.49 -6.10
N VAL A 125 -5.52 -3.03 -5.43
CA VAL A 125 -4.23 -3.33 -6.03
C VAL A 125 -4.20 -4.82 -6.34
N ASN A 126 -3.92 -5.19 -7.60
CA ASN A 126 -3.82 -6.59 -8.05
C ASN A 126 -5.07 -7.43 -7.73
N ARG A 127 -6.26 -6.82 -7.85
CA ARG A 127 -7.58 -7.46 -7.67
C ARG A 127 -7.76 -8.19 -6.35
N ARG A 128 -7.25 -7.58 -5.27
CA ARG A 128 -7.35 -8.12 -3.92
C ARG A 128 -7.55 -7.02 -2.90
N MET A 129 -8.11 -7.43 -1.77
CA MET A 129 -8.27 -6.61 -0.58
C MET A 129 -8.10 -7.50 0.66
N ALA A 130 -7.20 -7.22 1.59
CA ALA A 130 -6.20 -6.14 1.52
C ALA A 130 -5.25 -6.30 0.31
N GLY A 131 -4.56 -5.21 -0.05
CA GLY A 131 -3.55 -5.22 -1.10
C GLY A 131 -2.36 -6.15 -0.79
N PRO A 132 -1.46 -6.40 -1.77
CA PRO A 132 -0.30 -7.25 -1.57
C PRO A 132 0.52 -6.86 -0.33
N SER A 133 0.83 -7.86 0.50
CA SER A 133 1.71 -7.71 1.65
C SER A 133 3.15 -7.62 1.19
N ILE A 134 3.83 -6.51 1.48
CA ILE A 134 5.26 -6.36 1.24
C ILE A 134 5.98 -6.81 2.50
N GLN A 135 6.81 -7.84 2.40
CA GLN A 135 7.60 -8.32 3.52
C GLN A 135 9.05 -8.50 3.09
N VAL A 136 9.95 -7.83 3.78
CA VAL A 136 11.39 -7.75 3.46
C VAL A 136 12.24 -7.79 4.71
N CYS A 137 13.56 -7.90 4.53
CA CYS A 137 14.53 -7.73 5.58
C CYS A 137 15.05 -6.30 5.63
N LYS A 138 15.40 -5.83 6.83
CA LYS A 138 16.12 -4.57 7.03
C LYS A 138 17.38 -4.55 6.16
N GLY A 139 17.54 -3.48 5.39
CA GLY A 139 18.62 -3.31 4.41
C GLY A 139 18.26 -3.73 2.98
N ASP A 140 17.11 -4.39 2.76
CA ASP A 140 16.61 -4.67 1.41
C ASP A 140 16.20 -3.36 0.71
N THR A 141 16.32 -3.34 -0.62
CA THR A 141 15.76 -2.27 -1.46
C THR A 141 14.41 -2.70 -1.98
N ILE A 142 13.37 -1.93 -1.66
CA ILE A 142 12.02 -2.12 -2.18
C ILE A 142 11.88 -1.37 -3.50
N VAL A 143 11.40 -2.05 -4.53
CA VAL A 143 11.06 -1.47 -5.83
C VAL A 143 9.62 -1.85 -6.17
N VAL A 144 8.76 -0.85 -6.36
CA VAL A 144 7.36 -1.06 -6.71
C VAL A 144 7.02 -0.28 -7.97
N ASP A 145 6.66 -1.00 -9.03
CA ASP A 145 6.08 -0.39 -10.23
C ASP A 145 4.57 -0.31 -10.09
N LEU A 146 4.08 0.90 -9.90
CA LEU A 146 2.67 1.22 -9.76
C LEU A 146 2.09 1.61 -11.12
N HIS A 147 1.22 0.78 -11.67
CA HIS A 147 0.43 1.09 -12.86
C HIS A 147 -0.98 1.51 -12.44
N ASN A 148 -1.31 2.78 -12.66
CA ASN A 148 -2.65 3.28 -12.43
C ASN A 148 -3.56 2.97 -13.62
N LYS A 149 -4.51 2.05 -13.47
CA LYS A 149 -5.54 1.76 -14.48
C LYS A 149 -6.95 2.15 -14.00
N MET A 150 -7.06 3.04 -13.03
CA MET A 150 -8.34 3.53 -12.54
C MET A 150 -8.86 4.63 -13.47
N PRO A 151 -10.03 4.46 -14.12
CA PRO A 151 -10.55 5.45 -15.05
C PRO A 151 -10.83 6.79 -14.38
N GLY A 152 -10.32 7.87 -14.97
CA GLY A 152 -10.54 9.25 -14.52
C GLY A 152 -9.97 9.58 -13.14
N ARG A 153 -9.13 8.72 -12.56
CA ARG A 153 -8.58 8.89 -11.20
C ARG A 153 -7.06 8.96 -11.23
N SER A 154 -6.50 9.91 -10.51
CA SER A 154 -5.09 9.90 -10.13
C SER A 154 -4.86 9.03 -8.90
N THR A 155 -3.60 8.79 -8.54
CA THR A 155 -3.25 8.11 -7.28
C THR A 155 -1.81 8.41 -6.86
N THR A 156 -1.48 8.15 -5.60
CA THR A 156 -0.11 8.01 -5.10
C THR A 156 -0.11 6.94 -4.02
N ILE A 157 1.03 6.34 -3.69
CA ILE A 157 1.14 5.37 -2.59
C ILE A 157 2.11 5.92 -1.56
N HIS A 158 1.63 6.10 -0.34
CA HIS A 158 2.44 6.47 0.81
C HIS A 158 2.85 5.24 1.62
N TRP A 159 4.10 5.25 2.08
CA TRP A 159 4.74 4.17 2.83
C TRP A 159 4.74 4.52 4.32
N HIS A 160 3.59 4.31 4.95
CA HIS A 160 3.29 4.86 6.27
C HIS A 160 4.30 4.43 7.33
N GLY A 161 4.91 5.42 7.98
CA GLY A 161 5.87 5.23 9.08
C GLY A 161 7.33 5.06 8.62
N LEU A 162 7.60 4.98 7.31
CA LEU A 162 8.97 5.05 6.82
C LEU A 162 9.48 6.50 6.83
N THR A 163 10.75 6.69 7.19
CA THR A 163 11.32 8.04 7.29
C THR A 163 11.65 8.68 5.94
N GLN A 164 11.85 7.84 4.91
CA GLN A 164 12.25 8.26 3.56
C GLN A 164 13.47 9.21 3.54
N ARG A 165 14.39 9.09 4.53
CA ARG A 165 15.48 10.05 4.76
C ARG A 165 16.35 10.33 3.52
N LEU A 166 16.58 9.32 2.69
CA LEU A 166 17.40 9.43 1.47
C LEU A 166 16.56 9.56 0.19
N THR A 167 15.25 9.35 0.28
CA THR A 167 14.32 9.26 -0.85
C THR A 167 13.01 10.02 -0.56
N PRO A 168 13.05 11.30 -0.16
CA PRO A 168 11.84 12.04 0.20
C PRO A 168 10.83 12.15 -0.96
N HIS A 169 11.31 12.15 -2.22
CA HIS A 169 10.48 12.14 -3.41
C HIS A 169 9.76 10.80 -3.67
N MET A 170 10.05 9.76 -2.88
CA MET A 170 9.37 8.46 -2.93
C MET A 170 8.33 8.30 -1.81
N ASP A 171 8.08 9.34 -1.01
CA ASP A 171 7.18 9.28 0.13
C ASP A 171 5.70 9.15 -0.27
N GLY A 172 5.33 9.56 -1.48
CA GLY A 172 3.96 9.35 -1.98
C GLY A 172 2.91 10.35 -1.55
N VAL A 173 3.27 11.50 -1.00
CA VAL A 173 2.30 12.55 -0.64
C VAL A 173 2.05 13.45 -1.86
N PRO A 174 0.83 13.45 -2.42
CA PRO A 174 0.54 14.21 -3.63
C PRO A 174 0.66 15.71 -3.37
N MET A 175 1.21 16.44 -4.34
CA MET A 175 1.46 17.89 -4.28
C MET A 175 2.47 18.34 -3.21
N VAL A 176 3.08 17.41 -2.47
CA VAL A 176 4.14 17.68 -1.50
C VAL A 176 5.45 17.05 -1.95
N THR A 177 5.47 15.72 -2.10
CA THR A 177 6.69 14.98 -2.46
C THR A 177 6.69 14.53 -3.93
N GLN A 178 5.52 14.43 -4.55
CA GLN A 178 5.38 14.10 -5.97
C GLN A 178 4.06 14.60 -6.56
N CYS A 179 4.01 14.68 -7.89
CA CYS A 179 2.74 14.82 -8.61
C CYS A 179 1.93 13.51 -8.53
N PRO A 180 0.58 13.59 -8.54
CA PRO A 180 -0.26 12.41 -8.66
C PRO A 180 0.02 11.61 -9.94
N ILE A 181 -0.05 10.29 -9.85
CA ILE A 181 0.13 9.36 -10.96
C ILE A 181 -1.20 9.28 -11.71
N LEU A 182 -1.25 9.86 -12.90
CA LEU A 182 -2.46 9.89 -13.72
C LEU A 182 -2.83 8.50 -14.26
N GLU A 183 -4.09 8.35 -14.68
CA GLU A 183 -4.57 7.16 -15.36
C GLU A 183 -3.66 6.77 -16.55
N GLY A 184 -3.40 5.48 -16.71
CA GLY A 184 -2.59 4.90 -17.78
C GLY A 184 -1.09 5.03 -17.55
N ASN A 185 -0.66 5.82 -16.58
CA ASN A 185 0.75 6.01 -16.29
C ASN A 185 1.29 4.97 -15.30
N VAL A 186 2.61 4.77 -15.37
CA VAL A 186 3.35 3.93 -14.45
C VAL A 186 4.39 4.78 -13.72
N PHE A 187 4.50 4.57 -12.41
CA PHE A 187 5.52 5.20 -11.58
C PHE A 187 6.27 4.14 -10.77
N ARG A 188 7.59 4.32 -10.63
CA ARG A 188 8.45 3.41 -9.87
C ARG A 188 8.83 4.05 -8.54
N TYR A 189 8.35 3.46 -7.45
CA TYR A 189 8.91 3.71 -6.12
C TYR A 189 10.16 2.88 -5.93
N LYS A 190 11.24 3.48 -5.41
CA LYS A 190 12.47 2.78 -5.07
C LYS A 190 13.11 3.39 -3.82
N PHE A 191 13.15 2.63 -2.73
CA PHE A 191 13.70 3.09 -1.46
C PHE A 191 14.26 1.92 -0.63
N LEU A 192 15.04 2.27 0.39
CA LEU A 192 15.66 1.31 1.30
C LEU A 192 14.71 0.99 2.47
N ALA A 193 14.63 -0.28 2.85
CA ALA A 193 13.99 -0.72 4.09
C ALA A 193 14.95 -0.50 5.28
N ASP A 194 15.01 0.72 5.80
CA ASP A 194 16.04 1.17 6.73
C ASP A 194 15.79 0.80 8.21
N ALA A 195 14.52 0.77 8.63
CA ALA A 195 14.11 0.49 10.00
C ALA A 195 13.18 -0.73 10.08
N ALA A 196 13.53 -1.70 10.93
CA ALA A 196 12.67 -2.86 11.18
C ALA A 196 11.41 -2.46 11.94
N GLY A 197 10.28 -3.08 11.62
CA GLY A 197 8.98 -2.79 12.22
C GLY A 197 7.79 -3.25 11.37
N THR A 198 6.62 -3.03 11.94
CA THR A 198 5.32 -3.26 11.30
C THR A 198 4.80 -1.93 10.77
N TYR A 199 4.71 -1.82 9.46
CA TYR A 199 4.22 -0.67 8.71
C TYR A 199 3.06 -1.10 7.80
N PHE A 200 2.51 -0.14 7.07
CA PHE A 200 1.56 -0.39 6.00
C PHE A 200 1.77 0.64 4.89
N TRP A 201 1.26 0.35 3.71
CA TRP A 201 1.21 1.28 2.60
C TRP A 201 -0.25 1.55 2.25
N HIS A 202 -0.55 2.74 1.74
CA HIS A 202 -1.90 3.08 1.32
C HIS A 202 -1.90 4.17 0.25
N SER A 203 -3.01 4.32 -0.46
CA SER A 203 -3.17 5.50 -1.29
C SER A 203 -3.24 6.76 -0.43
N HIS A 204 -2.48 7.78 -0.80
CA HIS A 204 -2.49 9.08 -0.14
C HIS A 204 -3.19 10.17 -0.97
N ASP A 205 -3.88 9.75 -2.04
CA ASP A 205 -4.68 10.63 -2.90
C ASP A 205 -6.17 10.52 -2.53
N GLY A 206 -6.76 11.64 -2.10
CA GLY A 206 -8.15 11.70 -1.65
C GLY A 206 -8.48 10.69 -0.54
N PHE A 207 -9.63 10.01 -0.69
CA PHE A 207 -10.11 9.02 0.28
C PHE A 207 -9.89 7.56 -0.17
N GLN A 208 -9.07 7.36 -1.21
CA GLN A 208 -8.82 6.07 -1.85
C GLN A 208 -8.38 4.93 -0.90
N LYS A 209 -7.72 5.26 0.21
CA LYS A 209 -7.40 4.30 1.29
C LYS A 209 -8.65 3.60 1.82
N MET A 210 -9.74 4.36 2.03
CA MET A 210 -11.02 3.85 2.57
C MET A 210 -11.76 2.96 1.58
N ASP A 211 -11.49 3.10 0.28
CA ASP A 211 -12.08 2.28 -0.77
C ASP A 211 -11.29 0.98 -1.05
N GLY A 212 -10.20 0.74 -0.33
CA GLY A 212 -9.48 -0.55 -0.34
C GLY A 212 -8.02 -0.48 -0.79
N ILE A 213 -7.47 0.69 -1.14
CA ILE A 213 -6.04 0.83 -1.50
C ILE A 213 -5.20 0.95 -0.23
N ILE A 214 -4.96 -0.20 0.40
CA ILE A 214 -4.14 -0.37 1.59
C ILE A 214 -3.56 -1.78 1.62
N GLY A 215 -2.34 -1.93 2.13
CA GLY A 215 -1.73 -3.24 2.36
C GLY A 215 -0.60 -3.18 3.37
N ASN A 216 -0.13 -4.36 3.78
CA ASN A 216 0.88 -4.48 4.82
C ASN A 216 2.28 -4.19 4.29
N LEU A 217 3.13 -3.62 5.14
CA LEU A 217 4.56 -3.46 4.90
C LEU A 217 5.34 -3.91 6.14
N ILE A 218 5.97 -5.07 6.11
CA ILE A 218 6.73 -5.59 7.25
C ILE A 218 8.22 -5.58 6.90
N ILE A 219 9.01 -4.90 7.72
CA ILE A 219 10.46 -4.92 7.63
C ILE A 219 10.98 -5.75 8.81
N ARG A 220 11.41 -6.97 8.54
CA ARG A 220 11.94 -7.89 9.55
C ARG A 220 13.43 -7.68 9.77
N GLN A 221 13.90 -8.19 10.89
CA GLN A 221 15.32 -8.21 11.25
C GLN A 221 15.72 -9.60 11.75
N PRO A 222 17.02 -9.93 11.73
CA PRO A 222 17.51 -11.18 12.29
C PRO A 222 17.13 -11.30 13.78
N ARG A 223 16.78 -12.51 14.23
CA ARG A 223 16.42 -12.78 15.64
C ARG A 223 17.51 -12.32 16.62
N THR A 224 18.78 -12.42 16.22
CA THR A 224 19.94 -11.95 17.02
C THR A 224 19.98 -10.43 17.20
N SER A 225 19.31 -9.68 16.32
CA SER A 225 19.21 -8.21 16.39
C SER A 225 17.89 -7.75 17.00
N ASP A 226 16.97 -8.66 17.31
CA ASP A 226 15.67 -8.34 17.89
C ASP A 226 15.71 -8.36 19.43
N PRO A 227 15.56 -7.21 20.11
CA PRO A 227 15.57 -7.16 21.58
C PRO A 227 14.41 -7.92 22.22
N ASN A 228 13.32 -8.15 21.48
CA ASN A 228 12.14 -8.85 21.93
C ASN A 228 12.12 -10.33 21.50
N SER A 229 13.14 -10.81 20.79
CA SER A 229 13.22 -12.20 20.29
C SER A 229 12.91 -13.27 21.34
N ARG A 230 13.26 -13.04 22.60
CA ARG A 230 13.00 -13.97 23.71
C ARG A 230 11.53 -14.12 24.11
N TYR A 231 10.66 -13.21 23.68
CA TYR A 231 9.24 -13.18 24.07
C TYR A 231 8.32 -13.92 23.08
N TYR A 232 8.87 -14.43 21.98
CA TYR A 232 8.10 -15.18 20.98
C TYR A 232 8.95 -16.28 20.35
N GLU A 233 8.29 -17.36 19.97
CA GLU A 233 8.92 -18.48 19.27
C GLU A 233 8.90 -18.26 17.75
N TYR A 234 7.82 -17.67 17.23
CA TYR A 234 7.56 -17.55 15.79
C TYR A 234 7.23 -16.10 15.38
N ASP A 235 7.85 -15.63 14.29
CA ASP A 235 7.50 -14.41 13.55
C ASP A 235 7.27 -14.82 12.08
N ASN A 236 6.11 -15.43 11.85
CA ASN A 236 5.77 -16.00 10.56
C ASN A 236 5.20 -14.92 9.62
N PRO A 237 5.48 -15.00 8.31
CA PRO A 237 4.88 -14.11 7.32
C PRO A 237 3.35 -14.02 7.34
N SER A 238 2.67 -15.11 7.72
CA SER A 238 1.21 -15.16 7.88
C SER A 238 0.68 -14.48 9.14
N HIS A 239 1.52 -14.20 10.15
CA HIS A 239 1.12 -13.62 11.44
C HIS A 239 0.97 -12.09 11.36
N VAL A 240 0.21 -11.60 10.37
CA VAL A 240 -0.05 -10.17 10.20
C VAL A 240 -1.56 -9.94 10.19
N VAL A 241 -1.99 -8.98 11.00
CA VAL A 241 -3.39 -8.59 11.13
C VAL A 241 -3.50 -7.12 10.75
N LEU A 242 -4.21 -6.85 9.66
CA LEU A 242 -4.64 -5.52 9.25
C LEU A 242 -6.10 -5.34 9.64
N VAL A 243 -6.40 -4.28 10.38
CA VAL A 243 -7.77 -3.91 10.73
C VAL A 243 -8.12 -2.61 10.01
N THR A 244 -9.24 -2.62 9.31
CA THR A 244 -9.77 -1.42 8.63
C THR A 244 -11.23 -1.22 8.98
N ASP A 245 -11.62 0.03 9.11
CA ASP A 245 -13.02 0.44 9.12
C ASP A 245 -13.66 0.24 7.74
N TRP A 246 -14.95 -0.07 7.72
CA TRP A 246 -15.66 -0.41 6.49
C TRP A 246 -17.02 0.24 6.42
N TYR A 247 -17.33 0.75 5.23
CA TYR A 247 -18.53 1.54 4.97
C TYR A 247 -19.26 0.99 3.75
N HIS A 248 -20.58 1.12 3.69
CA HIS A 248 -21.40 0.63 2.58
C HIS A 248 -21.68 1.67 1.51
N ASN A 249 -21.49 2.96 1.81
CA ASN A 249 -21.63 4.03 0.83
C ASN A 249 -20.71 3.79 -0.38
N THR A 250 -21.20 4.11 -1.58
CA THR A 250 -20.65 3.56 -2.83
C THR A 250 -19.19 3.95 -3.05
N THR A 251 -18.80 5.17 -2.68
CA THR A 251 -17.40 5.64 -2.72
C THR A 251 -17.10 6.55 -1.54
N SER A 252 -15.87 6.47 -1.05
CA SER A 252 -15.38 7.33 0.03
C SER A 252 -15.39 8.82 -0.34
N ASP A 253 -15.37 9.16 -1.63
CA ASP A 253 -15.44 10.53 -2.13
C ASP A 253 -16.78 11.22 -1.85
N GLU A 254 -17.87 10.48 -1.62
CA GLU A 254 -19.17 11.06 -1.20
C GLU A 254 -19.09 11.78 0.15
N ARG A 255 -18.01 11.53 0.92
CA ARG A 255 -17.76 12.18 2.20
C ARG A 255 -17.08 13.53 2.07
N TRP A 256 -16.72 13.95 0.86
CA TRP A 256 -16.07 15.23 0.58
C TRP A 256 -17.06 16.29 0.02
N PRO A 257 -17.01 17.56 0.49
CA PRO A 257 -16.27 18.08 1.64
C PRO A 257 -16.92 17.76 3.00
N GLY A 258 -18.04 17.03 2.96
CA GLY A 258 -18.83 16.62 4.12
C GLY A 258 -20.26 16.28 3.68
N LEU A 259 -20.96 15.44 4.45
CA LEU A 259 -22.38 15.18 4.22
C LEU A 259 -23.20 16.42 4.64
N ARG A 260 -24.19 16.80 3.82
CA ARG A 260 -25.03 18.00 4.06
C ARG A 260 -26.02 17.83 5.23
N LEU A 261 -26.27 16.60 5.66
CA LEU A 261 -27.22 16.28 6.71
C LEU A 261 -26.54 16.30 8.08
N HIS A 262 -27.32 16.57 9.14
CA HIS A 262 -26.88 16.56 10.54
C HIS A 262 -26.28 15.22 11.02
N ASP A 263 -26.37 14.17 10.19
CA ASP A 263 -25.70 12.90 10.43
C ASP A 263 -24.25 12.99 9.94
N VAL A 264 -23.42 13.61 10.79
CA VAL A 264 -21.95 13.64 10.66
C VAL A 264 -21.31 12.30 11.07
N GLY A 265 -22.11 11.24 11.20
CA GLY A 265 -21.66 9.92 11.59
C GLY A 265 -20.48 9.44 10.76
N GLN A 266 -19.31 9.38 11.37
CA GLN A 266 -18.11 8.70 10.86
C GLN A 266 -18.06 7.25 11.35
N LEU A 267 -19.19 6.69 11.78
CA LEU A 267 -19.25 5.33 12.28
C LEU A 267 -19.22 4.37 11.09
N PRO A 268 -18.31 3.38 11.10
CA PRO A 268 -18.33 2.34 10.09
C PRO A 268 -19.48 1.38 10.30
N ASP A 269 -19.97 0.81 9.20
CA ASP A 269 -20.98 -0.25 9.22
C ASP A 269 -20.38 -1.52 9.83
N THR A 270 -19.13 -1.84 9.48
CA THR A 270 -18.38 -2.98 10.02
C THR A 270 -16.87 -2.70 10.10
N PHE A 271 -16.12 -3.68 10.60
CA PHE A 271 -14.66 -3.70 10.50
C PHE A 271 -14.24 -4.90 9.68
N LEU A 272 -13.17 -4.74 8.88
CA LEU A 272 -12.53 -5.84 8.20
C LEU A 272 -11.26 -6.23 8.92
N ILE A 273 -11.06 -7.54 9.07
CA ILE A 273 -9.80 -8.16 9.49
C ILE A 273 -9.21 -8.82 8.25
N ASN A 274 -8.05 -8.34 7.81
CA ASN A 274 -7.38 -8.79 6.58
C ASN A 274 -8.32 -8.77 5.36
N GLY A 275 -9.17 -7.75 5.25
CA GLY A 275 -10.10 -7.57 4.13
C GLY A 275 -11.39 -8.39 4.21
N LYS A 276 -11.65 -9.09 5.32
CA LYS A 276 -12.86 -9.88 5.54
C LYS A 276 -13.63 -9.42 6.78
N GLY A 277 -14.94 -9.37 6.67
CA GLY A 277 -15.86 -9.05 7.75
C GLY A 277 -17.17 -9.83 7.61
N SER A 278 -18.14 -9.50 8.44
CA SER A 278 -19.50 -10.04 8.36
C SER A 278 -20.48 -8.93 8.68
N TYR A 279 -21.41 -8.69 7.77
CA TYR A 279 -22.55 -7.79 7.98
C TYR A 279 -23.85 -8.60 8.06
N PRO A 280 -24.70 -8.36 9.08
CA PRO A 280 -25.93 -9.13 9.33
C PRO A 280 -27.05 -8.92 8.30
#